data_AF-A0A520BPF8-F1
#
_entry.id   AF-A0A520BPF8-F1
#
_cell.length_a   1.000
_cell.length_b   1.000
_cell.length_c   1.000
_cell.angle_alpha   90.00
_cell.angle_beta   90.00
_cell.angle_gamma   90.00
#
_symmetry.space_group_name_H-M   'P 1'
#
loop_
_entity.id
_entity.type
_entity.pdbx_description
1 polymer ?
#
loop_
_entity_poly.entity_id
_entity_poly.type
_entity_poly.pdbx_seq_one_letter_code
_entity_poly.pdbx_strand_id
1 'polypeptide(L)'
;RVLTPAAAKRAGGLYSDTEFDLTRLRALRSRMAEIGRCCVHPDYRSGGAIVALWGALADFMARNGLDTVIGCASVSMRDGGHFAASLWRQIASTHFAPIDCQVRPRLPLPIAHLRQDLVVEPPALIRGYLRCGAQLMGEPAWDPDFNTADLPLLLRTSDLPARFRRLAA
;
A
#
# COMPACT_ATOMS: atom_id res chain seq x y z
N ARG A 1 5.17 5.02 9.95
CA ARG A 1 4.73 6.44 9.98
C ARG A 1 3.29 6.51 9.46
N VAL A 2 2.45 7.39 10.01
CA VAL A 2 1.12 7.73 9.45
C VAL A 2 1.07 9.24 9.18
N LEU A 3 0.72 9.64 7.97
CA LEU A 3 0.62 11.04 7.55
C LEU A 3 -0.85 11.39 7.26
N THR A 4 -1.42 12.25 8.08
CA THR A 4 -2.75 12.84 7.84
C THR A 4 -2.70 13.89 6.72
N PRO A 5 -3.84 14.33 6.16
CA PRO A 5 -3.85 15.37 5.12
C PRO A 5 -3.14 16.66 5.55
N ALA A 6 -3.32 17.07 6.81
CA ALA A 6 -2.65 18.24 7.35
C ALA A 6 -1.13 18.03 7.51
N ALA A 7 -0.71 16.84 7.94
CA ALA A 7 0.71 16.51 8.07
C ALA A 7 1.39 16.41 6.70
N ALA A 8 0.71 15.82 5.70
CA ALA A 8 1.18 15.75 4.33
C ALA A 8 1.46 17.13 3.74
N LYS A 9 0.52 18.09 3.92
CA LYS A 9 0.72 19.48 3.48
C LYS A 9 1.97 20.12 4.11
N ARG A 10 2.19 19.91 5.41
CA ARG A 10 3.40 20.42 6.10
C ARG A 10 4.68 19.74 5.63
N ALA A 11 4.61 18.47 5.23
CA ALA A 11 5.74 17.72 4.72
C ALA A 11 6.03 17.97 3.23
N GLY A 12 5.22 18.79 2.54
CA GLY A 12 5.36 19.08 1.11
C GLY A 12 4.65 18.08 0.19
N GLY A 13 3.96 17.07 0.73
CA GLY A 13 3.22 16.07 -0.04
C GLY A 13 3.25 14.69 0.60
N LEU A 14 2.62 13.73 -0.09
CA LEU A 14 2.76 12.31 0.21
C LEU A 14 3.97 11.74 -0.53
N TYR A 15 4.58 10.68 0.00
CA TYR A 15 5.57 9.92 -0.79
C TYR A 15 4.92 9.34 -2.04
N SER A 16 3.68 8.82 -1.93
CA SER A 16 2.95 8.34 -3.09
C SER A 16 2.66 9.41 -4.15
N ASP A 17 2.75 10.71 -3.85
CA ASP A 17 2.68 11.77 -4.89
C ASP A 17 3.95 11.84 -5.74
N THR A 18 5.10 11.43 -5.22
CA THR A 18 6.38 11.39 -5.94
C THR A 18 6.47 10.16 -6.84
N GLU A 19 5.86 9.05 -6.42
CA GLU A 19 5.89 7.80 -7.18
C GLU A 19 4.74 7.68 -8.20
N PHE A 20 3.58 8.27 -7.91
CA PHE A 20 2.36 8.09 -8.71
C PHE A 20 1.61 9.40 -8.99
N ASP A 21 0.86 9.43 -10.10
CA ASP A 21 -0.20 10.43 -10.32
C ASP A 21 -1.46 10.04 -9.54
N LEU A 22 -1.66 10.72 -8.41
CA LEU A 22 -2.80 10.53 -7.51
C LEU A 22 -4.00 11.44 -7.86
N THR A 23 -4.07 12.00 -9.07
CA THR A 23 -5.14 12.94 -9.48
C THR A 23 -6.55 12.35 -9.30
N ARG A 24 -6.73 11.05 -9.55
CA ARG A 24 -8.02 10.39 -9.36
C ARG A 24 -8.47 10.31 -7.90
N LEU A 25 -7.53 10.34 -6.96
CA LEU A 25 -7.81 10.31 -5.52
C LEU A 25 -8.14 11.68 -4.93
N ARG A 26 -8.28 12.75 -5.74
CA ARG A 26 -8.55 14.12 -5.27
C ARG A 26 -9.73 14.21 -4.30
N ALA A 27 -10.82 13.50 -4.60
CA ALA A 27 -12.02 13.47 -3.75
C ALA A 27 -11.80 12.82 -2.38
N LEU A 28 -10.76 11.98 -2.24
CA LEU A 28 -10.45 11.25 -1.01
C LEU A 28 -9.43 12.00 -0.13
N ARG A 29 -8.69 12.98 -0.67
CA ARG A 29 -7.51 13.55 -0.01
C ARG A 29 -7.76 14.18 1.37
N SER A 30 -8.97 14.68 1.64
CA SER A 30 -9.33 15.23 2.94
C SER A 30 -9.57 14.17 4.01
N ARG A 31 -9.83 12.91 3.62
CA ARG A 31 -10.14 11.77 4.50
C ARG A 31 -9.13 10.62 4.36
N MET A 32 -8.03 10.88 3.66
CA MET A 32 -7.01 9.90 3.31
C MET A 32 -5.71 10.14 4.10
N ALA A 33 -5.14 9.09 4.66
CA ALA A 33 -3.79 9.09 5.22
C ALA A 33 -2.83 8.23 4.41
N GLU A 34 -1.56 8.59 4.41
CA GLU A 34 -0.49 7.70 3.93
C GLU A 34 0.14 6.95 5.09
N ILE A 35 0.34 5.65 4.89
CA ILE A 35 1.18 4.83 5.75
C ILE A 35 2.39 4.36 4.98
N GLY A 36 3.54 4.49 5.63
CA GLY A 36 4.81 4.03 5.06
C GLY A 36 5.88 3.86 6.13
N ARG A 37 7.00 3.26 5.72
CA ARG A 37 8.16 3.02 6.59
C ARG A 37 7.78 2.21 7.84
N CYS A 38 6.90 1.22 7.66
CA CYS A 38 6.51 0.31 8.73
C CYS A 38 7.57 -0.78 8.84
N CYS A 39 8.28 -0.81 9.95
CA CYS A 39 9.24 -1.86 10.27
C CYS A 39 8.85 -2.53 11.59
N VAL A 40 8.95 -3.86 11.63
CA VAL A 40 8.82 -4.64 12.85
C VAL A 40 10.18 -5.26 13.13
N HIS A 41 10.70 -4.99 14.32
CA HIS A 41 11.96 -5.53 14.79
C HIS A 41 11.92 -7.08 14.70
N PRO A 42 13.01 -7.75 14.26
CA PRO A 42 13.00 -9.20 13.99
C PRO A 42 12.37 -10.05 15.09
N ASP A 43 12.68 -9.75 16.35
CA ASP A 43 12.19 -10.48 17.53
C ASP A 43 10.67 -10.38 17.76
N TYR A 44 10.00 -9.43 17.10
CA TYR A 44 8.57 -9.15 17.28
C TYR A 44 7.73 -9.50 16.04
N ARG A 45 8.30 -10.28 15.10
CA ARG A 45 7.59 -10.73 13.87
C ARG A 45 6.62 -11.90 14.09
N SER A 46 6.24 -12.17 15.34
CA SER A 46 5.31 -13.24 15.77
C SER A 46 3.82 -12.97 15.48
N GLY A 47 3.50 -11.89 14.74
CA GLY A 47 2.14 -11.53 14.35
C GLY A 47 1.37 -10.69 15.38
N GLY A 48 1.67 -10.79 16.68
CA GLY A 48 1.04 -9.93 17.70
C GLY A 48 1.26 -8.44 17.44
N ALA A 49 2.48 -8.07 17.04
CA ALA A 49 2.83 -6.69 16.70
C ALA A 49 1.99 -6.13 15.55
N ILE A 50 1.73 -6.92 14.49
CA ILE A 50 0.94 -6.43 13.36
C ILE A 50 -0.53 -6.24 13.74
N VAL A 51 -1.07 -7.13 14.60
CA VAL A 51 -2.45 -7.00 15.12
C VAL A 51 -2.62 -5.71 15.92
N ALA A 52 -1.66 -5.43 16.83
CA ALA A 52 -1.68 -4.20 17.63
C ALA A 52 -1.55 -2.95 16.76
N LEU A 53 -0.67 -2.97 15.75
CA LEU A 53 -0.51 -1.86 14.81
C LEU A 53 -1.79 -1.59 14.01
N TRP A 54 -2.48 -2.64 13.53
CA TRP A 54 -3.75 -2.49 12.83
C TRP A 54 -4.87 -1.95 13.70
N GLY A 55 -4.96 -2.40 14.96
CA GLY A 55 -5.91 -1.85 15.93
C GLY A 55 -5.63 -0.37 16.19
N ALA A 56 -4.41 -0.02 16.58
CA ALA A 56 -4.02 1.37 16.84
C ALA A 56 -4.24 2.28 15.62
N LEU A 57 -4.02 1.76 14.41
CA LEU A 57 -4.32 2.48 13.19
C LEU A 57 -5.82 2.70 13.00
N ALA A 58 -6.66 1.69 13.21
CA ALA A 58 -8.11 1.81 13.09
C ALA A 58 -8.64 2.91 14.04
N ASP A 59 -8.19 2.90 15.30
CA ASP A 59 -8.54 3.92 16.29
C ASP A 59 -8.06 5.30 15.87
N PHE A 60 -6.82 5.39 15.37
CA PHE A 60 -6.26 6.65 14.89
C PHE A 60 -7.08 7.23 13.74
N MET A 61 -7.45 6.40 12.76
CA MET A 61 -8.26 6.82 11.62
C MET A 61 -9.64 7.30 12.07
N ALA A 62 -10.31 6.54 12.96
CA ALA A 62 -11.61 6.91 13.52
C ALA A 62 -11.57 8.25 14.26
N ARG A 63 -10.60 8.43 15.18
CA ARG A 63 -10.44 9.68 15.95
C ARG A 63 -10.16 10.91 15.08
N ASN A 64 -9.56 10.73 13.91
CA ASN A 64 -9.22 11.82 12.99
C ASN A 64 -10.24 11.99 11.84
N GLY A 65 -11.35 11.23 11.83
CA GLY A 65 -12.35 11.30 10.76
C GLY A 65 -11.82 10.86 9.38
N LEU A 66 -10.86 9.94 9.38
CA LEU A 66 -10.23 9.41 8.17
C LEU A 66 -10.78 8.02 7.87
N ASP A 67 -10.99 7.71 6.60
CA ASP A 67 -11.59 6.43 6.17
C ASP A 67 -10.78 5.67 5.12
N THR A 68 -9.72 6.29 4.62
CA THR A 68 -8.90 5.74 3.53
C THR A 68 -7.43 5.80 3.89
N VAL A 69 -6.74 4.68 3.74
CA VAL A 69 -5.29 4.57 3.86
C VAL A 69 -4.72 4.27 2.49
N ILE A 70 -3.65 4.96 2.12
CA ILE A 70 -2.80 4.57 0.98
C ILE A 70 -1.36 4.33 1.43
N GLY A 71 -0.59 3.64 0.60
CA GLY A 71 0.83 3.48 0.79
C GLY A 71 1.45 2.65 -0.33
N CYS A 72 2.77 2.47 -0.25
CA CYS A 72 3.51 1.65 -1.20
C CYS A 72 4.05 0.42 -0.49
N ALA A 73 3.88 -0.73 -1.13
CA ALA A 73 4.59 -1.94 -0.75
C ALA A 73 5.71 -2.21 -1.75
N SER A 74 6.94 -2.09 -1.28
CA SER A 74 8.13 -2.24 -2.11
C SER A 74 8.57 -3.69 -2.20
N VAL A 75 8.91 -4.13 -3.41
CA VAL A 75 9.54 -5.43 -3.67
C VAL A 75 10.90 -5.23 -4.33
N SER A 76 11.85 -6.07 -3.96
CA SER A 76 13.23 -5.97 -4.45
C SER A 76 13.32 -6.22 -5.97
N MET A 77 14.12 -5.40 -6.67
CA MET A 77 14.43 -5.56 -8.11
C MET A 77 15.66 -6.44 -8.39
N ARG A 78 16.15 -7.20 -7.39
CA ARG A 78 17.36 -8.05 -7.53
C ARG A 78 17.34 -9.05 -8.68
N ASP A 79 16.17 -9.48 -9.13
CA ASP A 79 16.00 -10.41 -10.25
C ASP A 79 15.68 -9.70 -11.58
N GLY A 80 15.92 -8.39 -11.65
CA GLY A 80 15.55 -7.56 -12.81
C GLY A 80 14.08 -7.15 -12.84
N GLY A 81 13.28 -7.48 -11.81
CA GLY A 81 11.88 -7.08 -11.68
C GLY A 81 10.86 -8.13 -12.14
N HIS A 82 11.32 -9.33 -12.51
CA HIS A 82 10.44 -10.44 -12.91
C HIS A 82 9.49 -10.87 -11.78
N PHE A 83 9.98 -10.93 -10.55
CA PHE A 83 9.17 -11.19 -9.36
C PHE A 83 8.10 -10.10 -9.19
N ALA A 84 8.49 -8.82 -9.31
CA ALA A 84 7.58 -7.70 -9.16
C ALA A 84 6.46 -7.69 -10.21
N ALA A 85 6.80 -7.92 -11.47
CA ALA A 85 5.84 -7.97 -12.57
C ALA A 85 4.87 -9.16 -12.44
N SER A 86 5.38 -10.34 -12.07
CA SER A 86 4.53 -11.52 -11.82
C SER A 86 3.63 -11.33 -10.60
N LEU A 87 4.15 -10.74 -9.52
CA LEU A 87 3.38 -10.44 -8.31
C LEU A 87 2.25 -9.45 -8.61
N TRP A 88 2.58 -8.36 -9.32
CA TRP A 88 1.58 -7.38 -9.77
C TRP A 88 0.46 -8.05 -10.55
N ARG A 89 0.78 -8.89 -11.54
CA ARG A 89 -0.23 -9.59 -12.35
C ARG A 89 -1.14 -10.50 -11.52
N GLN A 90 -0.57 -11.23 -10.56
CA GLN A 90 -1.35 -12.09 -9.66
C GLN A 90 -2.27 -11.30 -8.73
N ILE A 91 -1.80 -10.17 -8.18
CA ILE A 91 -2.62 -9.32 -7.29
C ILE A 91 -3.69 -8.60 -8.11
N ALA A 92 -3.36 -8.10 -9.30
CA ALA A 92 -4.29 -7.38 -10.17
C ALA A 92 -5.48 -8.24 -10.63
N SER A 93 -5.34 -9.57 -10.71
CA SER A 93 -6.45 -10.44 -11.07
C SER A 93 -7.51 -10.60 -9.97
N THR A 94 -7.18 -10.26 -8.72
CA THR A 94 -8.01 -10.57 -7.54
C THR A 94 -8.31 -9.37 -6.64
N HIS A 95 -7.44 -8.35 -6.61
CA HIS A 95 -7.50 -7.24 -5.66
C HIS A 95 -7.35 -5.87 -6.33
N PHE A 96 -7.66 -5.73 -7.63
CA PHE A 96 -7.52 -4.44 -8.30
C PHE A 96 -8.56 -3.42 -7.81
N ALA A 97 -8.12 -2.18 -7.62
CA ALA A 97 -8.98 -1.11 -7.14
C ALA A 97 -9.97 -0.67 -8.25
N PRO A 98 -11.13 -0.12 -7.85
CA PRO A 98 -12.06 0.50 -8.79
C PRO A 98 -11.39 1.64 -9.60
N ILE A 99 -11.92 1.91 -10.80
CA ILE A 99 -11.30 2.81 -11.79
C ILE A 99 -11.05 4.24 -11.29
N ASP A 100 -11.87 4.73 -10.36
CA ASP A 100 -11.76 6.03 -9.71
C ASP A 100 -10.66 6.07 -8.63
N CYS A 101 -10.22 4.90 -8.16
CA CYS A 101 -9.13 4.74 -7.21
C CYS A 101 -7.80 4.33 -7.87
N GLN A 102 -7.78 4.15 -9.20
CA GLN A 102 -6.57 3.74 -9.90
C GLN A 102 -5.59 4.90 -10.11
N VAL A 103 -4.30 4.59 -10.07
CA VAL A 103 -3.20 5.56 -10.20
C VAL A 103 -2.23 5.10 -11.27
N ARG A 104 -1.44 6.04 -11.80
CA ARG A 104 -0.40 5.74 -12.80
C ARG A 104 0.98 6.02 -12.19
N PRO A 105 1.95 5.11 -12.33
CA PRO A 105 3.32 5.38 -11.89
C PRO A 105 3.92 6.53 -12.71
N ARG A 106 4.74 7.35 -12.06
CA ARG A 106 5.53 8.40 -12.75
C ARG A 106 6.72 7.81 -13.47
N LEU A 107 7.36 6.82 -12.86
CA LEU A 107 8.40 6.00 -13.47
C LEU A 107 7.89 4.54 -13.54
N PRO A 108 7.24 4.12 -14.64
CA PRO A 108 6.66 2.78 -14.72
C PRO A 108 7.75 1.71 -14.75
N LEU A 109 7.51 0.61 -14.03
CA LEU A 109 8.23 -0.63 -14.27
C LEU A 109 7.88 -1.16 -15.68
N PRO A 110 8.85 -1.54 -16.54
CA PRO A 110 8.57 -1.98 -17.91
C PRO A 110 8.02 -3.41 -17.96
N ILE A 111 6.83 -3.62 -17.39
CA ILE A 111 6.16 -4.92 -17.19
C ILE A 111 6.06 -5.73 -18.48
N ALA A 112 5.84 -5.07 -19.63
CA ALA A 112 5.73 -5.73 -20.94
C ALA A 112 7.00 -6.49 -21.35
N HIS A 113 8.18 -6.11 -20.83
CA HIS A 113 9.46 -6.76 -21.12
C HIS A 113 9.89 -7.75 -20.03
N LEU A 114 9.05 -7.97 -19.01
CA LEU A 114 9.35 -8.82 -17.87
C LEU A 114 8.48 -10.08 -17.92
N ARG A 115 8.99 -11.17 -17.33
CA ARG A 115 8.19 -12.36 -17.03
C ARG A 115 7.05 -11.98 -16.08
N GLN A 116 5.84 -12.40 -16.43
CA GLN A 116 4.62 -12.18 -15.64
C GLN A 116 3.91 -13.49 -15.28
N ASP A 117 4.52 -14.62 -15.61
CA ASP A 117 3.99 -15.98 -15.50
C ASP A 117 4.66 -16.77 -14.38
N LEU A 118 5.54 -16.14 -13.59
CA LEU A 118 6.14 -16.79 -12.45
C LEU A 118 5.09 -17.02 -11.36
N VAL A 119 5.09 -18.21 -10.77
CA VAL A 119 4.32 -18.48 -9.56
C VAL A 119 5.10 -17.91 -8.38
N VAL A 120 4.78 -16.67 -8.03
CA VAL A 120 5.37 -15.97 -6.90
C VAL A 120 4.43 -16.00 -5.70
N GLU A 121 5.02 -16.03 -4.50
CA GLU A 121 4.25 -15.90 -3.27
C GLU A 121 4.39 -14.46 -2.74
N PRO A 122 3.28 -13.75 -2.48
CA PRO A 122 3.35 -12.42 -1.87
C PRO A 122 4.15 -12.46 -0.55
N PRO A 123 5.10 -11.53 -0.36
CA PRO A 123 5.78 -11.33 0.91
C PRO A 123 4.77 -11.22 2.05
N ALA A 124 5.13 -11.72 3.24
CA ALA A 124 4.21 -11.82 4.38
C ALA A 124 3.47 -10.51 4.69
N LEU A 125 4.15 -9.37 4.53
CA LEU A 125 3.58 -8.05 4.73
C LEU A 125 2.49 -7.72 3.70
N ILE A 126 2.77 -7.88 2.40
CA ILE A 126 1.81 -7.68 1.30
C ILE A 126 0.62 -8.60 1.48
N ARG A 127 0.85 -9.88 1.78
CA ARG A 127 -0.21 -10.84 2.06
C ARG A 127 -1.10 -10.41 3.23
N GLY A 128 -0.49 -9.84 4.27
CA GLY A 128 -1.20 -9.26 5.41
C GLY A 128 -2.12 -8.11 4.99
N TYR A 129 -1.65 -7.24 4.09
CA TYR A 129 -2.42 -6.11 3.57
C TYR A 129 -3.63 -6.59 2.75
N LEU A 130 -3.41 -7.53 1.82
CA LEU A 130 -4.47 -8.11 0.99
C LEU A 130 -5.54 -8.79 1.86
N ARG A 131 -5.13 -9.55 2.90
CA ARG A 131 -6.05 -10.15 3.89
C ARG A 131 -6.84 -9.12 4.71
N CYS A 132 -6.37 -7.88 4.76
CA CYS A 132 -7.08 -6.79 5.42
C CYS A 132 -8.01 -6.03 4.47
N GLY A 133 -8.10 -6.43 3.20
CA GLY A 133 -8.93 -5.76 2.18
C GLY A 133 -8.16 -4.74 1.35
N ALA A 134 -6.82 -4.72 1.40
CA ALA A 134 -6.06 -3.78 0.58
C ALA A 134 -6.23 -4.11 -0.91
N GLN A 135 -6.37 -3.06 -1.71
CA GLN A 135 -6.55 -3.10 -3.14
C GLN A 135 -5.35 -2.48 -3.85
N LEU A 136 -4.96 -3.05 -4.97
CA LEU A 136 -3.90 -2.57 -5.84
C LEU A 136 -4.43 -1.46 -6.74
N MET A 137 -3.83 -0.28 -6.67
CA MET A 137 -4.29 0.90 -7.40
C MET A 137 -3.74 0.98 -8.83
N GLY A 138 -2.73 0.20 -9.21
CA GLY A 138 -2.13 0.35 -10.53
C GLY A 138 -0.88 -0.50 -10.74
N GLU A 139 -0.18 -0.20 -11.83
CA GLU A 139 1.14 -0.76 -12.12
C GLU A 139 2.19 -0.28 -11.10
N PRO A 140 3.25 -1.07 -10.85
CA PRO A 140 4.31 -0.67 -9.95
C PRO A 140 5.12 0.50 -10.52
N ALA A 141 5.56 1.39 -9.64
CA ALA A 141 6.61 2.36 -9.96
C ALA A 141 7.98 1.72 -9.74
N TRP A 142 8.95 2.01 -10.60
CA TRP A 142 10.34 1.63 -10.36
C TRP A 142 11.01 2.74 -9.53
N ASP A 143 11.53 2.35 -8.36
CA ASP A 143 12.31 3.20 -7.47
C ASP A 143 13.80 2.86 -7.64
N PRO A 144 14.57 3.72 -8.34
CA PRO A 144 15.99 3.49 -8.56
C PRO A 144 16.85 3.74 -7.32
N ASP A 145 16.39 4.56 -6.37
CA ASP A 145 17.16 4.93 -5.18
C ASP A 145 17.27 3.74 -4.22
N PHE A 146 16.21 2.95 -4.12
CA PHE A 146 16.16 1.74 -3.29
C PHE A 146 16.29 0.44 -4.09
N ASN A 147 16.34 0.53 -5.42
CA ASN A 147 16.31 -0.60 -6.34
C ASN A 147 15.13 -1.55 -6.04
N THR A 148 13.93 -0.96 -6.00
CA THR A 148 12.67 -1.64 -5.70
C THR A 148 11.59 -1.32 -6.74
N ALA A 149 10.57 -2.16 -6.82
CA ALA A 149 9.32 -1.82 -7.46
C ALA A 149 8.27 -1.55 -6.37
N ASP A 150 7.68 -0.37 -6.40
CA ASP A 150 6.68 0.07 -5.44
C ASP A 150 5.28 -0.25 -5.96
N LEU A 151 4.55 -1.11 -5.26
CA LEU A 151 3.16 -1.41 -5.56
C LEU A 151 2.24 -0.43 -4.81
N PRO A 152 1.42 0.37 -5.52
CA PRO A 152 0.52 1.32 -4.88
C PRO A 152 -0.71 0.60 -4.32
N LEU A 153 -0.93 0.70 -3.01
CA LEU A 153 -2.04 0.04 -2.31
C LEU A 153 -2.98 1.06 -1.67
N LEU A 154 -4.26 0.72 -1.64
CA LEU A 154 -5.34 1.43 -0.95
C LEU A 154 -6.07 0.48 -0.01
N LEU A 155 -6.49 0.99 1.14
CA LEU A 155 -7.31 0.25 2.10
C LEU A 155 -8.39 1.18 2.67
N ARG A 156 -9.65 0.74 2.63
CA ARG A 156 -10.73 1.43 3.36
C ARG A 156 -10.83 0.86 4.76
N THR A 157 -11.08 1.71 5.75
CA THR A 157 -11.28 1.27 7.14
C THR A 157 -12.51 0.37 7.28
N SER A 158 -13.50 0.50 6.39
CA SER A 158 -14.68 -0.39 6.30
C SER A 158 -14.32 -1.84 5.99
N ASP A 159 -13.24 -2.04 5.23
CA ASP A 159 -12.85 -3.35 4.68
C ASP A 159 -12.00 -4.13 5.68
N LEU A 160 -11.53 -3.45 6.74
CA LEU A 160 -10.79 -4.08 7.82
C LEU A 160 -11.62 -5.24 8.44
N PRO A 161 -11.01 -6.42 8.60
CA PRO A 161 -11.62 -7.52 9.34
C PRO A 161 -12.16 -7.08 10.70
N ALA A 162 -13.34 -7.59 11.10
CA ALA A 162 -14.01 -7.19 12.33
C ALA A 162 -13.15 -7.33 13.60
N ARG A 163 -12.18 -8.24 13.60
CA ARG A 163 -11.19 -8.40 14.69
C ARG A 163 -10.33 -7.15 14.93
N PHE A 164 -10.10 -6.32 13.91
CA PHE A 164 -9.32 -5.09 14.02
C PHE A 164 -10.20 -3.85 14.29
N ARG A 165 -11.48 -3.91 13.96
CA ARG A 165 -12.45 -2.82 14.24
C ARG A 165 -12.89 -2.75 15.70
N ARG A 166 -12.87 -3.88 16.43
CA ARG A 166 -13.32 -3.97 17.83
C ARG A 166 -12.39 -3.32 18.86
N LEU A 167 -11.14 -3.03 18.49
CA LEU A 167 -10.21 -2.32 19.37
C LEU A 167 -10.44 -0.80 19.38
N ALA A 168 -11.26 -0.29 18.44
CA ALA A 168 -11.53 1.13 18.21
C ALA A 168 -12.83 1.64 18.82
N ALA A 169 -13.56 0.79 19.54
CA ALA A 169 -14.87 1.10 20.14
C ALA A 169 -14.73 1.34 21.65
#